data_AF-A0A1G4QJP0-F1
#
_entry.id   AF-A0A1G4QJP0-F1
#
_cell.length_a   1.000
_cell.length_b   1.000
_cell.length_c   1.000
_cell.angle_alpha   90.00
_cell.angle_beta   90.00
_cell.angle_gamma   90.00
#
_symmetry.space_group_name_H-M   'P 1'
#
loop_
_entity.id
_entity.type
_entity.pdbx_description
1 polymer ?
#
loop_
_entity_poly.entity_id
_entity_poly.type
_entity_poly.pdbx_seq_one_letter_code
_entity_poly.pdbx_strand_id
1 'polypeptide(L)'
;MKRKLLTTLLLLGLALGAFAGCRGTFSASQKAKTSDDPSVVLRIANCEEYIDLGDWGADETIELDDGTKIRGVDSMVKDYEKWYQETYGQKVRVEYSTYGTNEDLYNQMTLGNTFDLVCPSEYMIMKLMSEKRLVPLSKDFYEETKYHYYTKGVSPYIRDRLNDLRMGDERVGRYAAGYMWGTLGVVYNPEVVKDEDANHWNMFTNKAYRKRITIKDSIRDSFFGALGILNEKELKELEDKKQDPKEYEKRLDDMMNATDAKTVDQVESILTDMRENAYAMETDAGKQDLVTGKTGACLQWSGDAVFSMDQADEDGVALSYAVPEGASNLWFDGWVMMKDGIRQDKKKQQAAEAFIDFISRPDNVIRNMYYIGYTSCISGGDDPLIYDYLMYNYAADEDEKDTVDYDVSYFFRDTEGKGNYTFAVPKEQEKRQLFAQYPPEDVLERCVVMKCFDQEANQRISQMWTNIRCYRFPWEK
;
A
#
# COMPACT_ATOMS: atom_id res chain seq x y z
N MET A 1 10.48 -16.44 11.00
CA MET A 1 10.37 -16.13 9.56
C MET A 1 11.66 -16.57 8.84
N LYS A 2 11.59 -17.32 7.74
CA LYS A 2 12.78 -17.74 6.93
C LYS A 2 13.19 -16.65 5.91
N ARG A 3 12.98 -15.37 6.24
CA ARG A 3 13.41 -14.22 5.43
C ARG A 3 14.81 -13.84 5.91
N LYS A 4 15.80 -13.85 5.02
CA LYS A 4 17.07 -13.17 5.27
C LYS A 4 16.87 -11.74 4.78
N LEU A 5 16.66 -10.78 5.68
CA LEU A 5 16.55 -9.39 5.22
C LEU A 5 17.88 -8.96 4.60
N LEU A 6 17.76 -8.30 3.44
CA LEU A 6 18.83 -7.54 2.85
C LEU A 6 19.26 -6.46 3.83
N THR A 7 20.51 -6.47 4.26
CA THR A 7 21.12 -5.30 4.91
C THR A 7 21.40 -4.25 3.83
N THR A 8 20.37 -3.55 3.36
CA THR A 8 20.56 -2.41 2.47
C THR A 8 21.09 -1.25 3.31
N LEU A 9 22.43 -1.13 3.38
CA LEU A 9 23.09 0.04 3.95
C LEU A 9 22.68 1.28 3.12
N LEU A 10 21.68 2.03 3.59
CA LEU A 10 21.34 3.35 3.07
C LEU A 10 22.50 4.32 3.35
N LEU A 11 23.39 4.45 2.36
CA LEU A 11 24.34 5.56 2.30
C LEU A 11 23.58 6.82 1.87
N LEU A 12 23.28 7.69 2.85
CA LEU A 12 22.85 9.09 2.59
C LEU A 12 23.95 9.82 1.81
N GLY A 13 23.89 9.76 0.48
CA GLY A 13 24.78 10.47 -0.42
C GLY A 13 24.32 11.90 -0.65
N LEU A 14 24.89 12.86 0.09
CA LEU A 14 24.81 14.29 -0.21
C LEU A 14 25.48 14.58 -1.57
N ALA A 15 24.69 14.77 -2.62
CA ALA A 15 25.17 15.21 -3.93
C ALA A 15 25.31 16.74 -3.97
N LEU A 16 26.53 17.24 -3.75
CA LEU A 16 26.94 18.61 -4.08
C LEU A 16 27.33 18.68 -5.57
N GLY A 17 26.44 19.22 -6.40
CA GLY A 17 26.70 19.48 -7.81
C GLY A 17 27.41 20.82 -8.04
N ALA A 18 28.71 20.77 -8.34
CA ALA A 18 29.46 21.92 -8.85
C ALA A 18 29.28 22.05 -10.37
N PHE A 19 28.75 23.20 -10.81
CA PHE A 19 28.70 23.60 -12.22
C PHE A 19 30.10 23.99 -12.71
N ALA A 20 30.61 23.31 -13.73
CA ALA A 20 31.71 23.80 -14.56
C ALA A 20 31.39 23.52 -16.03
N GLY A 21 31.13 24.60 -16.77
CA GLY A 21 30.85 24.54 -18.20
C GLY A 21 32.11 24.30 -19.03
N CYS A 22 31.95 23.67 -20.18
CA CYS A 22 32.89 23.82 -21.28
C CYS A 22 32.16 23.73 -22.62
N ARG A 23 32.26 24.80 -23.40
CA ARG A 23 31.82 24.88 -24.80
C ARG A 23 32.69 23.96 -25.67
N GLY A 24 32.04 23.13 -26.49
CA GLY A 24 32.68 22.37 -27.56
C GLY A 24 31.88 22.50 -28.84
N THR A 25 32.54 22.96 -29.90
CA THR A 25 32.03 23.23 -31.25
C THR A 25 31.61 21.96 -32.00
N PHE A 26 30.46 21.98 -32.67
CA PHE A 26 29.99 20.93 -33.56
C PHE A 26 30.67 21.00 -34.94
N SER A 27 31.19 19.86 -35.41
CA SER A 27 31.47 19.57 -36.81
C SER A 27 30.56 18.42 -37.25
N ALA A 28 29.91 18.59 -38.39
CA ALA A 28 28.94 17.64 -38.94
C ALA A 28 29.63 16.55 -39.76
N SER A 29 29.28 15.29 -39.50
CA SER A 29 29.34 14.24 -40.51
C SER A 29 28.16 13.28 -40.34
N GLN A 30 27.24 13.31 -41.30
CA GLN A 30 26.13 12.36 -41.42
C GLN A 30 26.68 10.97 -41.74
N LYS A 31 26.41 10.01 -40.86
CA LYS A 31 26.26 8.60 -41.21
C LYS A 31 24.89 8.17 -40.72
N ALA A 32 24.08 7.63 -41.63
CA ALA A 32 22.77 7.09 -41.36
C ALA A 32 22.85 6.02 -40.27
N LYS A 33 22.34 6.35 -39.07
CA LYS A 33 22.04 5.36 -38.03
C LYS A 33 20.68 4.75 -38.39
N THR A 34 20.63 3.45 -38.57
CA THR A 34 19.42 2.67 -38.28
C THR A 34 19.03 3.01 -36.85
N SER A 35 17.88 3.64 -36.65
CA SER A 35 17.48 4.14 -35.33
C SER A 35 17.22 2.96 -34.39
N ASP A 36 18.15 2.72 -33.48
CA ASP A 36 18.02 1.81 -32.34
C ASP A 36 17.11 2.41 -31.24
N ASP A 37 16.19 3.29 -31.64
CA ASP A 37 15.31 4.07 -30.76
C ASP A 37 14.09 3.19 -30.41
N PRO A 38 13.70 3.07 -29.13
CA PRO A 38 12.52 2.30 -28.72
C PRO A 38 11.28 2.73 -29.50
N SER A 39 10.46 1.75 -29.90
CA SER A 39 9.21 2.02 -30.60
C SER A 39 8.14 2.67 -29.70
N VAL A 40 8.29 2.55 -28.37
CA VAL A 40 7.42 3.13 -27.35
C VAL A 40 8.27 3.58 -26.15
N VAL A 41 8.06 4.80 -25.66
CA VAL A 41 8.58 5.25 -24.37
C VAL A 41 7.41 5.32 -23.39
N LEU A 42 7.52 4.61 -22.27
CA LEU A 42 6.50 4.50 -21.22
C LEU A 42 6.99 5.22 -19.96
N ARG A 43 6.31 6.29 -19.56
CA ARG A 43 6.64 7.07 -18.35
C ARG A 43 5.83 6.55 -17.17
N ILE A 44 6.52 5.97 -16.19
CA ILE A 44 5.89 5.37 -15.01
C ILE A 44 6.26 6.19 -13.78
N ALA A 45 5.28 6.48 -12.92
CA ALA A 45 5.53 7.03 -11.59
C ALA A 45 4.94 6.13 -10.50
N ASN A 46 5.69 5.90 -9.43
CA ASN A 46 5.25 5.09 -8.29
C ASN A 46 5.79 5.70 -6.98
N CYS A 47 5.28 5.22 -5.84
CA CYS A 47 5.87 5.53 -4.54
C CYS A 47 7.36 5.13 -4.52
N GLU A 48 8.15 5.89 -3.76
CA GLU A 48 9.54 5.52 -3.45
C GLU A 48 9.61 4.11 -2.83
N GLU A 49 10.65 3.36 -3.18
CA GLU A 49 10.91 2.00 -2.64
C GLU A 49 9.76 1.00 -2.84
N TYR A 50 8.90 1.20 -3.84
CA TYR A 50 7.67 0.40 -4.05
C TYR A 50 7.73 -0.56 -5.24
N ILE A 51 8.93 -0.76 -5.80
CA ILE A 51 9.20 -1.79 -6.82
C ILE A 51 10.60 -2.35 -6.63
N ASP A 52 10.79 -3.64 -6.89
CA ASP A 52 12.11 -4.25 -6.82
C ASP A 52 13.10 -3.66 -7.84
N LEU A 53 14.23 -3.19 -7.31
CA LEU A 53 15.29 -2.55 -8.07
C LEU A 53 16.37 -3.54 -8.54
N GLY A 54 16.27 -4.81 -8.14
CA GLY A 54 17.25 -5.85 -8.50
C GLY A 54 18.51 -5.77 -7.64
N ASP A 55 19.64 -6.17 -8.22
CA ASP A 55 20.95 -6.25 -7.55
C ASP A 55 21.01 -7.22 -6.36
N TRP A 56 20.13 -8.23 -6.35
CA TRP A 56 20.10 -9.23 -5.29
C TRP A 56 21.38 -10.09 -5.29
N GLY A 57 21.90 -10.33 -4.10
CA GLY A 57 23.00 -11.23 -3.79
C GLY A 57 22.75 -12.69 -4.19
N ALA A 58 23.83 -13.46 -4.20
CA ALA A 58 23.76 -14.89 -4.53
C ALA A 58 22.85 -15.66 -3.55
N ASP A 59 22.87 -15.24 -2.29
CA ASP A 59 22.25 -15.82 -1.11
C ASP A 59 20.84 -15.29 -0.81
N GLU A 60 20.36 -14.33 -1.59
CA GLU A 60 19.02 -13.74 -1.49
C GLU A 60 17.98 -14.43 -2.40
N THR A 61 18.31 -15.64 -2.88
CA THR A 61 17.36 -16.43 -3.67
C THR A 61 16.29 -17.02 -2.78
N ILE A 62 15.02 -16.77 -3.13
CA ILE A 62 13.90 -17.48 -2.55
C ILE A 62 13.82 -18.83 -3.29
N GLU A 63 13.96 -19.92 -2.54
CA GLU A 63 13.77 -21.29 -3.05
C GLU A 63 12.61 -21.91 -2.30
N LEU A 64 11.50 -22.10 -3.00
CA LEU A 64 10.29 -22.70 -2.45
C LEU A 64 10.41 -24.24 -2.45
N ASP A 65 9.53 -24.90 -1.71
CA ASP A 65 9.58 -26.35 -1.50
C ASP A 65 9.36 -27.16 -2.80
N ASP A 66 8.68 -26.58 -3.79
CA ASP A 66 8.49 -27.16 -5.12
C ASP A 66 9.74 -27.07 -6.02
N GLY A 67 10.81 -26.40 -5.54
CA GLY A 67 12.06 -26.15 -6.25
C GLY A 67 12.06 -24.88 -7.09
N THR A 68 10.98 -24.09 -7.08
CA THR A 68 10.92 -22.80 -7.76
C THR A 68 11.91 -21.83 -7.13
N LYS A 69 12.73 -21.18 -7.98
CA LYS A 69 13.75 -20.19 -7.55
C LYS A 69 13.40 -18.81 -8.07
N ILE A 70 13.28 -17.85 -7.16
CA ILE A 70 12.92 -16.46 -7.46
C ILE A 70 14.10 -15.57 -7.09
N ARG A 71 14.49 -14.68 -8.00
CA ARG A 71 15.66 -13.79 -7.87
C ARG A 71 15.39 -12.43 -8.51
N GLY A 72 15.98 -11.38 -7.96
CA GLY A 72 16.02 -10.05 -8.56
C GLY A 72 17.43 -9.63 -9.01
N VAL A 73 17.87 -10.09 -10.18
CA VAL A 73 19.20 -9.72 -10.70
C VAL A 73 19.17 -8.33 -11.36
N ASP A 74 18.39 -8.17 -12.42
CA ASP A 74 18.11 -6.88 -13.04
C ASP A 74 16.92 -6.22 -12.33
N SER A 75 16.69 -4.91 -12.47
CA SER A 75 15.48 -4.30 -11.90
C SER A 75 14.20 -4.83 -12.56
N MET A 76 13.08 -4.81 -11.83
CA MET A 76 11.77 -5.24 -12.36
C MET A 76 11.42 -4.51 -13.67
N VAL A 77 11.81 -3.23 -13.77
CA VAL A 77 11.63 -2.40 -14.95
C VAL A 77 12.45 -2.91 -16.15
N LYS A 78 13.73 -3.25 -15.95
CA LYS A 78 14.58 -3.80 -17.02
C LYS A 78 14.09 -5.17 -17.48
N ASP A 79 13.67 -6.01 -16.53
CA ASP A 79 13.11 -7.32 -16.86
C ASP A 79 11.80 -7.19 -17.66
N TYR A 80 10.96 -6.20 -17.34
CA TYR A 80 9.79 -5.87 -18.14
C TYR A 80 10.16 -5.46 -19.58
N GLU A 81 11.13 -4.55 -19.77
CA GLU A 81 11.54 -4.10 -21.11
C GLU A 81 11.98 -5.29 -21.99
N LYS A 82 12.77 -6.20 -21.41
CA LYS A 82 13.23 -7.44 -22.06
C LYS A 82 12.06 -8.38 -22.35
N TRP A 83 11.23 -8.66 -21.35
CA TRP A 83 10.06 -9.54 -21.49
C TRP A 83 9.09 -9.01 -22.55
N TYR A 84 8.88 -7.69 -22.62
CA TYR A 84 8.02 -7.07 -23.61
C TYR A 84 8.56 -7.26 -25.03
N GLN A 85 9.88 -7.13 -25.23
CA GLN A 85 10.52 -7.39 -26.51
C GLN A 85 10.40 -8.87 -26.92
N GLU A 86 10.62 -9.80 -25.99
CA GLU A 86 10.51 -11.24 -26.23
C GLU A 86 9.07 -11.67 -26.54
N THR A 87 8.08 -11.04 -25.88
CA THR A 87 6.66 -11.41 -25.97
C THR A 87 5.99 -10.79 -27.20
N TYR A 88 6.25 -9.51 -27.48
CA TYR A 88 5.53 -8.75 -28.51
C TYR A 88 6.41 -8.39 -29.73
N GLY A 89 7.70 -8.71 -29.71
CA GLY A 89 8.64 -8.39 -30.80
C GLY A 89 8.90 -6.89 -30.96
N GLN A 90 8.54 -6.07 -29.97
CA GLN A 90 8.64 -4.61 -30.00
C GLN A 90 9.49 -4.12 -28.82
N LYS A 91 10.29 -3.07 -29.03
CA LYS A 91 11.07 -2.47 -27.94
C LYS A 91 10.23 -1.42 -27.21
N VAL A 92 10.22 -1.50 -25.90
CA VAL A 92 9.73 -0.44 -25.01
C VAL A 92 10.91 0.08 -24.19
N ARG A 93 10.91 1.38 -23.89
CA ARG A 93 11.79 1.96 -22.87
C ARG A 93 10.94 2.58 -21.77
N VAL A 94 11.21 2.23 -20.53
CA VAL A 94 10.54 2.76 -19.36
C VAL A 94 11.35 3.93 -18.79
N GLU A 95 10.71 5.08 -18.66
CA GLU A 95 11.20 6.21 -17.88
C GLU A 95 10.51 6.14 -16.51
N TYR A 96 11.18 5.50 -15.55
CA TYR A 96 10.66 5.30 -14.20
C TYR A 96 11.02 6.49 -13.31
N SER A 97 10.05 6.95 -12.53
CA SER A 97 10.18 8.06 -11.58
C SER A 97 9.46 7.72 -10.27
N THR A 98 9.86 8.38 -9.18
CA THR A 98 9.28 8.17 -7.86
C THR A 98 8.70 9.45 -7.26
N TYR A 99 7.81 9.28 -6.28
CA TYR A 99 7.29 10.36 -5.45
C TYR A 99 7.16 9.89 -3.99
N GLY A 100 7.31 10.82 -3.04
CA GLY A 100 7.18 10.52 -1.61
C GLY A 100 5.74 10.51 -1.09
N THR A 101 4.85 11.31 -1.70
CA THR A 101 3.42 11.38 -1.33
C THR A 101 2.52 11.49 -2.55
N ASN A 102 1.24 11.11 -2.40
CA ASN A 102 0.22 11.30 -3.43
C ASN A 102 0.07 12.80 -3.80
N GLU A 103 0.23 13.70 -2.85
CA GLU A 103 0.21 15.15 -3.07
C GLU A 103 1.40 15.60 -3.93
N ASP A 104 2.60 15.02 -3.74
CA ASP A 104 3.75 15.28 -4.59
C ASP A 104 3.50 14.83 -6.03
N LEU A 105 2.95 13.62 -6.22
CA LEU A 105 2.55 13.13 -7.55
C LEU A 105 1.58 14.11 -8.22
N TYR A 106 0.54 14.53 -7.49
CA TYR A 106 -0.46 15.46 -8.01
C TYR A 106 0.13 16.83 -8.37
N ASN A 107 1.06 17.33 -7.56
CA ASN A 107 1.78 18.57 -7.82
C ASN A 107 2.70 18.46 -9.04
N GLN A 108 3.47 17.39 -9.17
CA GLN A 108 4.32 17.14 -10.34
C GLN A 108 3.49 17.16 -11.64
N MET A 109 2.34 16.49 -11.64
CA MET A 109 1.41 16.51 -12.78
C MET A 109 0.88 17.92 -13.08
N THR A 110 0.57 18.70 -12.04
CA THR A 110 0.07 20.08 -12.18
C THR A 110 1.13 21.04 -12.73
N LEU A 111 2.40 20.81 -12.40
CA LEU A 111 3.55 21.56 -12.92
C LEU A 111 3.94 21.18 -14.36
N GLY A 112 3.24 20.21 -14.97
CA GLY A 112 3.39 19.84 -16.37
C GLY A 112 4.14 18.53 -16.62
N ASN A 113 4.55 17.80 -15.58
CA ASN A 113 5.09 16.45 -15.77
C ASN A 113 3.99 15.56 -16.34
N THR A 114 4.33 14.78 -17.36
CA THR A 114 3.41 13.86 -18.02
C THR A 114 3.82 12.44 -17.74
N PHE A 115 2.92 11.67 -17.13
CA PHE A 115 3.08 10.24 -16.91
C PHE A 115 2.10 9.47 -17.77
N ASP A 116 2.45 8.24 -18.14
CA ASP A 116 1.60 7.32 -18.90
C ASP A 116 0.87 6.36 -17.94
N LEU A 117 1.57 5.89 -16.92
CA LEU A 117 1.08 4.98 -15.90
C LEU A 117 1.54 5.46 -14.51
N VAL A 118 0.64 5.46 -13.53
CA VAL A 118 0.94 5.85 -12.15
C VAL A 118 0.31 4.87 -11.15
N CYS A 119 0.89 4.71 -9.96
CA CYS A 119 0.37 3.83 -8.90
C CYS A 119 -0.01 4.57 -7.61
N PRO A 120 -1.00 5.46 -7.62
CA PRO A 120 -1.43 6.18 -6.44
C PRO A 120 -2.37 5.34 -5.54
N SER A 121 -2.61 5.86 -4.35
CA SER A 121 -3.59 5.29 -3.42
C SER A 121 -5.03 5.54 -3.88
N GLU A 122 -5.97 4.76 -3.36
CA GLU A 122 -7.36 4.68 -3.84
C GLU A 122 -8.10 6.01 -3.85
N TYR A 123 -7.86 6.88 -2.86
CA TYR A 123 -8.47 8.22 -2.84
C TYR A 123 -7.96 9.11 -3.97
N MET A 124 -6.70 8.98 -4.36
CA MET A 124 -6.11 9.75 -5.44
C MET A 124 -6.57 9.20 -6.79
N ILE A 125 -6.77 7.89 -6.91
CA ILE A 125 -7.46 7.29 -8.06
C ILE A 125 -8.86 7.90 -8.21
N MET A 126 -9.65 7.91 -7.13
CA MET A 126 -10.99 8.50 -7.08
C MET A 126 -10.99 9.98 -7.46
N LYS A 127 -10.01 10.75 -7.00
CA LYS A 127 -9.82 12.16 -7.38
C LYS A 127 -9.52 12.32 -8.88
N LEU A 128 -8.61 11.52 -9.43
CA LEU A 128 -8.27 11.58 -10.86
C LEU A 128 -9.44 11.13 -11.75
N MET A 129 -10.29 10.21 -11.27
CA MET A 129 -11.55 9.85 -11.93
C MET A 129 -12.52 11.03 -11.97
N SER A 130 -12.73 11.73 -10.85
CA SER A 130 -13.65 12.88 -10.79
C SER A 130 -13.21 14.02 -11.71
N GLU A 131 -11.89 14.19 -11.88
CA GLU A 131 -11.26 15.14 -12.81
C GLU A 131 -11.20 14.64 -14.27
N LYS A 132 -11.67 13.41 -14.55
CA LYS A 132 -11.65 12.78 -15.88
C LYS A 132 -10.25 12.69 -16.50
N ARG A 133 -9.24 12.46 -15.66
CA ARG A 133 -7.81 12.39 -16.04
C ARG A 133 -7.33 10.97 -16.35
N LEU A 134 -8.15 9.96 -16.13
CA LEU A 134 -7.80 8.55 -16.35
C LEU A 134 -8.38 7.98 -17.65
N VAL A 135 -7.69 6.98 -18.18
CA VAL A 135 -8.17 6.09 -19.25
C VAL A 135 -8.58 4.77 -18.60
N PRO A 136 -9.78 4.22 -18.90
CA PRO A 136 -10.15 2.90 -18.41
C PRO A 136 -9.25 1.82 -19.02
N LEU A 137 -9.02 0.75 -18.27
CA LEU A 137 -8.36 -0.45 -18.78
C LEU A 137 -9.12 -0.98 -20.00
N SER A 138 -8.40 -1.46 -21.01
CA SER A 138 -8.98 -1.95 -22.26
C SER A 138 -9.85 -3.18 -22.02
N LYS A 139 -10.73 -3.49 -22.99
CA LYS A 139 -11.48 -4.76 -22.93
C LYS A 139 -10.53 -5.95 -23.00
N ASP A 140 -9.53 -5.85 -23.88
CA ASP A 140 -8.52 -6.87 -24.12
C ASP A 140 -7.75 -7.22 -22.82
N PHE A 141 -7.51 -6.25 -21.94
CA PHE A 141 -6.89 -6.47 -20.61
C PHE A 141 -7.67 -7.47 -19.73
N TYR A 142 -9.01 -7.50 -19.88
CA TYR A 142 -9.88 -8.41 -19.14
C TYR A 142 -10.22 -9.70 -19.88
N GLU A 143 -9.81 -9.85 -21.15
CA GLU A 143 -9.99 -11.11 -21.87
C GLU A 143 -9.02 -12.16 -21.28
N GLU A 144 -9.31 -13.45 -21.38
CA GLU A 144 -8.36 -14.46 -20.90
C GLU A 144 -7.36 -14.83 -22.00
N THR A 145 -6.11 -14.37 -21.84
CA THR A 145 -4.99 -14.82 -22.69
C THR A 145 -3.86 -15.41 -21.84
N LYS A 146 -2.80 -15.91 -22.49
CA LYS A 146 -1.63 -16.44 -21.79
C LYS A 146 -0.94 -15.41 -20.88
N TYR A 147 -1.01 -14.12 -21.23
CA TYR A 147 -0.21 -13.07 -20.57
C TYR A 147 -1.02 -12.16 -19.64
N HIS A 148 -2.31 -12.40 -19.45
CA HIS A 148 -3.17 -11.58 -18.59
C HIS A 148 -3.11 -12.07 -17.13
N TYR A 149 -1.93 -11.96 -16.53
CA TYR A 149 -1.65 -12.42 -15.17
C TYR A 149 -2.46 -11.65 -14.13
N TYR A 150 -2.74 -10.36 -14.34
CA TYR A 150 -3.53 -9.57 -13.41
C TYR A 150 -4.97 -10.11 -13.32
N THR A 151 -5.66 -10.22 -14.45
CA THR A 151 -7.08 -10.61 -14.50
C THR A 151 -7.29 -12.03 -13.94
N LYS A 152 -6.32 -12.93 -14.15
CA LYS A 152 -6.35 -14.30 -13.61
C LYS A 152 -5.97 -14.37 -12.13
N GLY A 153 -5.03 -13.52 -11.72
CA GLY A 153 -4.38 -13.63 -10.43
C GLY A 153 -4.91 -12.68 -9.36
N VAL A 154 -5.67 -11.64 -9.71
CA VAL A 154 -6.22 -10.69 -8.72
C VAL A 154 -7.15 -11.42 -7.75
N SER A 155 -6.94 -11.20 -6.45
CA SER A 155 -7.78 -11.79 -5.41
C SER A 155 -9.25 -11.41 -5.62
N PRO A 156 -10.21 -12.37 -5.50
CA PRO A 156 -11.62 -12.04 -5.60
C PRO A 156 -12.07 -10.98 -4.60
N TYR A 157 -11.59 -11.06 -3.36
CA TYR A 157 -11.87 -10.06 -2.33
C TYR A 157 -11.46 -8.66 -2.78
N ILE A 158 -10.23 -8.52 -3.27
CA ILE A 158 -9.68 -7.23 -3.71
C ILE A 158 -10.45 -6.70 -4.93
N ARG A 159 -10.70 -7.57 -5.93
CA ARG A 159 -11.46 -7.22 -7.12
C ARG A 159 -12.85 -6.71 -6.75
N ASP A 160 -13.54 -7.38 -5.84
CA ASP A 160 -14.89 -7.02 -5.44
C ASP A 160 -14.89 -5.69 -4.67
N ARG A 161 -13.96 -5.50 -3.72
CA ARG A 161 -13.76 -4.23 -3.00
C ARG A 161 -13.50 -3.06 -3.96
N LEU A 162 -12.57 -3.20 -4.92
CA LEU A 162 -12.29 -2.15 -5.92
C LEU A 162 -13.49 -1.87 -6.84
N ASN A 163 -14.34 -2.86 -7.10
CA ASN A 163 -15.53 -2.69 -7.91
C ASN A 163 -16.69 -2.03 -7.16
N ASP A 164 -16.74 -2.18 -5.84
CA ASP A 164 -17.76 -1.52 -5.00
C ASP A 164 -17.47 -0.03 -4.81
N LEU A 165 -16.19 0.37 -4.87
CA LEU A 165 -15.80 1.77 -4.94
C LEU A 165 -16.28 2.41 -6.25
N ARG A 166 -16.88 3.60 -6.12
CA ARG A 166 -17.47 4.33 -7.24
C ARG A 166 -17.11 5.80 -7.23
N MET A 167 -17.00 6.36 -8.43
CA MET A 167 -16.96 7.80 -8.67
C MET A 167 -18.02 8.16 -9.71
N GLY A 168 -19.13 8.75 -9.25
CA GLY A 168 -20.34 8.86 -10.05
C GLY A 168 -20.88 7.47 -10.43
N ASP A 169 -21.19 7.27 -11.70
CA ASP A 169 -21.71 5.99 -12.22
C ASP A 169 -20.61 4.95 -12.51
N GLU A 170 -19.34 5.34 -12.44
CA GLU A 170 -18.18 4.53 -12.80
C GLU A 170 -17.57 3.81 -11.59
N ARG A 171 -17.12 2.57 -11.79
CA ARG A 171 -16.42 1.77 -10.77
C ARG A 171 -14.92 2.03 -10.81
N VAL A 172 -14.28 2.09 -9.64
CA VAL A 172 -12.81 2.27 -9.54
C VAL A 172 -12.07 1.12 -10.23
N GLY A 173 -12.51 -0.12 -10.02
CA GLY A 173 -11.95 -1.31 -10.66
C GLY A 173 -11.95 -1.31 -12.20
N ARG A 174 -12.69 -0.40 -12.86
CA ARG A 174 -12.63 -0.22 -14.33
C ARG A 174 -11.38 0.56 -14.78
N TYR A 175 -10.82 1.38 -13.90
CA TYR A 175 -9.72 2.30 -14.19
C TYR A 175 -8.42 1.89 -13.50
N ALA A 176 -8.50 1.12 -12.42
CA ALA A 176 -7.38 0.74 -11.58
C ALA A 176 -7.18 -0.76 -11.51
N ALA A 177 -5.93 -1.19 -11.69
CA ALA A 177 -5.47 -2.52 -11.36
C ALA A 177 -4.77 -2.48 -10.00
N GLY A 178 -5.33 -3.16 -8.98
CA GLY A 178 -4.77 -3.17 -7.63
C GLY A 178 -3.34 -3.72 -7.60
N TYR A 179 -2.45 -3.04 -6.90
CA TYR A 179 -1.05 -3.43 -6.78
C TYR A 179 -0.76 -3.99 -5.38
N MET A 180 -0.98 -3.15 -4.38
CA MET A 180 -0.77 -3.45 -2.97
C MET A 180 -2.00 -3.05 -2.17
N TRP A 181 -2.21 -3.71 -1.04
CA TRP A 181 -3.32 -3.43 -0.14
C TRP A 181 -2.94 -3.69 1.31
N GLY A 182 -3.77 -3.20 2.22
CA GLY A 182 -3.68 -3.57 3.61
C GLY A 182 -4.57 -2.73 4.51
N THR A 183 -4.31 -2.84 5.81
CA THR A 183 -5.01 -2.10 6.85
C THR A 183 -4.14 -1.01 7.47
N LEU A 184 -4.77 0.02 8.04
CA LEU A 184 -4.15 0.94 8.98
C LEU A 184 -4.32 0.37 10.40
N GLY A 185 -3.30 0.52 11.25
CA GLY A 185 -3.37 -0.04 12.59
C GLY A 185 -2.25 0.43 13.49
N VAL A 186 -2.02 -0.31 14.57
CA VAL A 186 -1.06 0.02 15.60
C VAL A 186 0.00 -1.05 15.65
N VAL A 187 1.26 -0.67 15.42
CA VAL A 187 2.41 -1.52 15.77
C VAL A 187 2.83 -1.15 17.18
N TYR A 188 3.00 -2.13 18.05
CA TYR A 188 3.33 -1.89 19.45
C TYR A 188 4.23 -2.96 20.04
N ASN A 189 4.94 -2.59 21.10
CA ASN A 189 5.67 -3.52 21.93
C ASN A 189 4.73 -3.99 23.07
N PRO A 190 4.35 -5.29 23.11
CA PRO A 190 3.43 -5.84 24.11
C PRO A 190 3.98 -5.82 25.54
N GLU A 191 5.30 -5.64 25.73
CA GLU A 191 5.90 -5.42 27.05
C GLU A 191 5.66 -4.00 27.59
N VAL A 192 5.31 -3.05 26.71
CA VAL A 192 5.15 -1.62 27.03
C VAL A 192 3.69 -1.17 26.92
N VAL A 193 2.95 -1.67 25.93
CA VAL A 193 1.57 -1.30 25.62
C VAL A 193 0.70 -2.54 25.70
N LYS A 194 -0.44 -2.41 26.38
CA LYS A 194 -1.38 -3.52 26.52
C LYS A 194 -2.16 -3.74 25.23
N ASP A 195 -2.39 -5.00 24.89
CA ASP A 195 -3.20 -5.41 23.74
C ASP A 195 -4.58 -4.74 23.74
N GLU A 196 -5.24 -4.66 24.91
CA GLU A 196 -6.58 -4.04 24.99
C GLU A 196 -6.57 -2.57 24.61
N ASP A 197 -5.47 -1.85 24.91
CA ASP A 197 -5.32 -0.46 24.51
C ASP A 197 -4.95 -0.34 23.02
N ALA A 198 -4.01 -1.16 22.53
CA ALA A 198 -3.59 -1.14 21.12
C ALA A 198 -4.72 -1.48 20.14
N ASN A 199 -5.70 -2.26 20.60
CA ASN A 199 -6.91 -2.59 19.85
C ASN A 199 -7.93 -1.44 19.77
N HIS A 200 -7.67 -0.24 20.31
CA HIS A 200 -8.63 0.87 20.28
C HIS A 200 -7.98 2.18 19.87
N TRP A 201 -8.64 2.96 19.01
CA TRP A 201 -8.14 4.28 18.59
C TRP A 201 -7.90 5.24 19.75
N ASN A 202 -8.63 5.10 20.85
CA ASN A 202 -8.49 5.97 22.02
C ASN A 202 -7.12 5.85 22.72
N MET A 203 -6.28 4.85 22.38
CA MET A 203 -4.90 4.79 22.88
C MET A 203 -4.10 6.05 22.55
N PHE A 204 -4.41 6.71 21.42
CA PHE A 204 -3.69 7.90 20.99
C PHE A 204 -3.99 9.13 21.85
N THR A 205 -5.09 9.14 22.61
CA THR A 205 -5.41 10.17 23.61
C THR A 205 -5.22 9.68 25.05
N ASN A 206 -4.92 8.40 25.26
CA ASN A 206 -4.67 7.82 26.56
C ASN A 206 -3.37 8.36 27.18
N LYS A 207 -3.52 9.07 28.31
CA LYS A 207 -2.41 9.73 29.02
C LYS A 207 -1.38 8.77 29.61
N ALA A 208 -1.71 7.47 29.74
CA ALA A 208 -0.75 6.45 30.14
C ALA A 208 0.43 6.35 29.16
N TYR A 209 0.19 6.68 27.88
CA TYR A 209 1.17 6.61 26.80
C TYR A 209 1.73 7.97 26.38
N ARG A 210 1.60 8.97 27.24
CA ARG A 210 2.05 10.34 26.96
C ARG A 210 3.53 10.40 26.59
N LYS A 211 3.82 10.96 25.42
CA LYS A 211 5.13 11.08 24.78
C LYS A 211 5.86 9.75 24.58
N ARG A 212 5.09 8.65 24.46
CA ARG A 212 5.59 7.29 24.24
C ARG A 212 4.99 6.65 22.98
N ILE A 213 4.25 7.42 22.17
CA ILE A 213 3.61 6.93 20.93
C ILE A 213 3.82 7.92 19.79
N THR A 214 3.77 7.46 18.56
CA THR A 214 3.74 8.34 17.37
C THR A 214 2.43 8.19 16.61
N ILE A 215 2.05 9.26 15.91
CA ILE A 215 0.92 9.30 14.98
C ILE A 215 1.43 9.71 13.60
N LYS A 216 0.65 9.43 12.56
CA LYS A 216 1.04 9.76 11.19
C LYS A 216 1.01 11.27 10.91
N ASP A 217 2.05 11.79 10.28
CA ASP A 217 2.05 13.09 9.62
C ASP A 217 1.33 13.01 8.25
N SER A 218 0.10 12.51 8.30
CA SER A 218 -0.80 12.33 7.16
C SER A 218 -2.18 12.82 7.59
N ILE A 219 -2.74 13.74 6.81
CA ILE A 219 -4.06 14.32 7.06
C ILE A 219 -5.09 13.19 7.14
N ARG A 220 -5.08 12.28 6.17
CA ARG A 220 -6.11 11.27 5.98
C ARG A 220 -6.05 10.21 7.09
N ASP A 221 -4.86 9.65 7.35
CA ASP A 221 -4.70 8.57 8.33
C ASP A 221 -4.97 9.06 9.76
N SER A 222 -4.47 10.23 10.13
CA SER A 222 -4.74 10.82 11.45
C SER A 222 -6.21 11.21 11.59
N PHE A 223 -6.82 11.80 10.55
CA PHE A 223 -8.25 12.12 10.55
C PHE A 223 -9.12 10.87 10.72
N PHE A 224 -8.77 9.78 10.04
CA PHE A 224 -9.47 8.50 10.17
C PHE A 224 -9.39 7.95 11.59
N GLY A 225 -8.19 7.94 12.21
CA GLY A 225 -8.04 7.53 13.60
C GLY A 225 -8.86 8.40 14.56
N ALA A 226 -8.90 9.72 14.34
CA ALA A 226 -9.71 10.63 15.14
C ALA A 226 -11.22 10.45 14.96
N LEU A 227 -11.69 10.09 13.76
CA LEU A 227 -13.08 9.65 13.54
C LEU A 227 -13.39 8.36 14.32
N GLY A 228 -12.44 7.43 14.39
CA GLY A 228 -12.56 6.22 15.19
C GLY A 228 -12.75 6.52 16.68
N ILE A 229 -12.00 7.49 17.21
CA ILE A 229 -12.18 7.97 18.60
C ILE A 229 -13.53 8.67 18.75
N LEU A 230 -13.89 9.56 17.82
CA LEU A 230 -15.13 10.34 17.88
C LEU A 230 -16.37 9.44 17.95
N ASN A 231 -16.36 8.36 17.16
CA ASN A 231 -17.50 7.48 16.95
C ASN A 231 -17.42 6.16 17.74
N GLU A 232 -16.47 6.00 18.67
CA GLU A 232 -16.17 4.73 19.34
C GLU A 232 -17.41 4.03 19.91
N LYS A 233 -18.29 4.79 20.57
CA LYS A 233 -19.52 4.26 21.18
C LYS A 233 -20.52 3.84 20.12
N GLU A 234 -20.75 4.68 19.12
CA GLU A 234 -21.67 4.43 18.03
C GLU A 234 -21.22 3.24 17.17
N LEU A 235 -19.91 3.08 16.95
CA LEU A 235 -19.32 1.95 16.24
C LEU A 235 -19.55 0.64 17.00
N LYS A 236 -19.31 0.65 18.32
CA LYS A 236 -19.59 -0.51 19.18
C LYS A 236 -21.07 -0.88 19.17
N GLU A 237 -21.96 0.09 19.30
CA GLU A 237 -23.40 -0.16 19.24
C GLU A 237 -23.86 -0.67 17.86
N LEU A 238 -23.20 -0.24 16.78
CA LEU A 238 -23.48 -0.71 15.42
C LEU A 238 -23.09 -2.18 15.26
N GLU A 239 -21.92 -2.58 15.79
CA GLU A 239 -21.47 -3.98 15.82
C GLU A 239 -22.42 -4.85 16.67
N ASP A 240 -22.73 -4.43 17.90
CA ASP A 240 -23.61 -5.18 18.82
C ASP A 240 -25.03 -5.41 18.26
N LYS A 241 -25.47 -4.55 17.34
CA LYS A 241 -26.81 -4.60 16.70
C LYS A 241 -26.75 -5.06 15.24
N LYS A 242 -25.63 -5.61 14.78
CA LYS A 242 -25.44 -6.08 13.40
C LYS A 242 -26.46 -7.18 13.08
N GLN A 243 -27.32 -6.91 12.10
CA GLN A 243 -28.33 -7.85 11.59
C GLN A 243 -28.26 -7.99 10.07
N ASP A 244 -28.22 -6.86 9.35
CA ASP A 244 -28.01 -6.81 7.91
C ASP A 244 -26.59 -6.31 7.60
N PRO A 245 -25.72 -7.14 6.98
CA PRO A 245 -24.37 -6.75 6.60
C PRO A 245 -24.30 -5.51 5.71
N LYS A 246 -25.28 -5.27 4.83
CA LYS A 246 -25.29 -4.11 3.93
C LYS A 246 -25.65 -2.83 4.66
N GLU A 247 -26.58 -2.90 5.61
CA GLU A 247 -26.91 -1.75 6.45
C GLU A 247 -25.72 -1.42 7.36
N TYR A 248 -25.09 -2.44 7.94
CA TYR A 248 -23.88 -2.31 8.75
C TYR A 248 -22.77 -1.60 7.96
N GLU A 249 -22.41 -2.14 6.79
CA GLU A 249 -21.36 -1.58 5.93
C GLU A 249 -21.66 -0.13 5.53
N LYS A 250 -22.90 0.16 5.14
CA LYS A 250 -23.30 1.53 4.79
C LYS A 250 -23.16 2.50 5.96
N ARG A 251 -23.59 2.11 7.17
CA ARG A 251 -23.51 2.98 8.34
C ARG A 251 -22.07 3.17 8.81
N LEU A 252 -21.27 2.11 8.74
CA LEU A 252 -19.84 2.15 9.01
C LEU A 252 -19.14 3.12 8.05
N ASP A 253 -19.43 3.02 6.75
CA ASP A 253 -18.94 3.92 5.73
C ASP A 253 -19.39 5.38 5.94
N ASP A 254 -20.67 5.62 6.23
CA ASP A 254 -21.20 6.97 6.51
C ASP A 254 -20.47 7.62 7.70
N MET A 255 -20.15 6.86 8.75
CA MET A 255 -19.47 7.36 9.95
C MET A 255 -17.98 7.60 9.72
N MET A 256 -17.29 6.68 9.05
CA MET A 256 -15.84 6.74 8.85
C MET A 256 -15.42 7.60 7.64
N ASN A 257 -16.38 8.06 6.85
CA ASN A 257 -16.18 9.05 5.79
C ASN A 257 -16.90 10.40 6.06
N ALA A 258 -17.33 10.66 7.30
CA ALA A 258 -18.00 11.90 7.66
C ALA A 258 -17.05 13.12 7.61
N THR A 259 -17.40 14.12 6.81
CA THR A 259 -16.59 15.34 6.60
C THR A 259 -17.38 16.65 6.74
N ASP A 260 -18.58 16.60 7.36
CA ASP A 260 -19.38 17.79 7.59
C ASP A 260 -18.70 18.73 8.62
N ALA A 261 -19.17 19.98 8.65
CA ALA A 261 -18.63 21.03 9.50
C ALA A 261 -18.43 20.62 10.96
N LYS A 262 -19.48 20.04 11.55
CA LYS A 262 -19.50 19.71 12.96
C LYS A 262 -18.54 18.57 13.25
N THR A 263 -18.53 17.55 12.39
CA THR A 263 -17.60 16.42 12.50
C THR A 263 -16.15 16.89 12.44
N VAL A 264 -15.79 17.75 11.48
CA VAL A 264 -14.42 18.25 11.34
C VAL A 264 -13.99 19.08 12.56
N ASP A 265 -14.88 19.92 13.11
CA ASP A 265 -14.59 20.69 14.32
C ASP A 265 -14.32 19.77 15.54
N GLN A 266 -15.08 18.69 15.68
CA GLN A 266 -14.89 17.70 16.74
C GLN A 266 -13.59 16.91 16.56
N VAL A 267 -13.28 16.51 15.32
CA VAL A 267 -12.02 15.85 14.96
C VAL A 267 -10.82 16.75 15.23
N GLU A 268 -10.89 18.07 15.00
CA GLU A 268 -9.79 19.00 15.33
C GLU A 268 -9.41 18.93 16.82
N SER A 269 -10.43 18.88 17.69
CA SER A 269 -10.20 18.77 19.14
C SER A 269 -9.49 17.47 19.49
N ILE A 270 -9.94 16.35 18.93
CA ILE A 270 -9.35 15.03 19.18
C ILE A 270 -7.92 14.95 18.64
N LEU A 271 -7.68 15.44 17.43
CA LEU A 271 -6.33 15.50 16.84
C LEU A 271 -5.38 16.37 17.65
N THR A 272 -5.89 17.46 18.24
CA THR A 272 -5.10 18.28 19.15
C THR A 272 -4.64 17.48 20.37
N ASP A 273 -5.55 16.69 20.96
CA ASP A 273 -5.24 15.81 22.09
C ASP A 273 -4.26 14.69 21.68
N MET A 274 -4.47 14.06 20.52
CA MET A 274 -3.57 13.04 19.96
C MET A 274 -2.16 13.61 19.78
N ARG A 275 -2.03 14.80 19.16
CA ARG A 275 -0.75 15.49 18.96
C ARG A 275 -0.09 15.86 20.28
N GLU A 276 -0.85 16.39 21.24
CA GLU A 276 -0.32 16.73 22.57
C GLU A 276 0.15 15.49 23.33
N ASN A 277 -0.49 14.34 23.11
CA ASN A 277 -0.13 13.06 23.71
C ASN A 277 1.05 12.38 23.00
N ALA A 278 1.14 12.46 21.67
CA ALA A 278 2.18 11.82 20.87
C ALA A 278 3.57 12.43 21.10
N TYR A 279 4.60 11.59 21.01
CA TYR A 279 6.00 11.98 20.97
C TYR A 279 6.29 12.86 19.74
N ALA A 280 5.86 12.40 18.57
CA ALA A 280 5.98 13.12 17.30
C ALA A 280 4.85 12.74 16.33
N MET A 281 4.63 13.60 15.34
CA MET A 281 3.94 13.25 14.11
C MET A 281 5.02 12.87 13.08
N GLU A 282 4.89 11.71 12.44
CA GLU A 282 5.93 11.19 11.55
C GLU A 282 5.33 10.42 10.37
N THR A 283 6.09 10.29 9.28
CA THR A 283 5.66 9.50 8.12
C THR A 283 6.34 8.14 8.08
N ASP A 284 7.66 8.09 8.35
CA ASP A 284 8.46 6.87 8.23
C ASP A 284 9.37 6.57 9.45
N ALA A 285 9.78 7.58 10.21
CA ALA A 285 10.74 7.43 11.31
C ALA A 285 10.21 6.60 12.51
N GLY A 286 8.89 6.41 12.60
CA GLY A 286 8.23 5.65 13.67
C GLY A 286 8.71 4.21 13.76
N LYS A 287 9.09 3.60 12.63
CA LYS A 287 9.62 2.23 12.53
C LYS A 287 10.85 2.04 13.42
N GLN A 288 11.84 2.92 13.27
CA GLN A 288 13.10 2.87 14.03
C GLN A 288 12.91 3.29 15.49
N ASP A 289 11.99 4.24 15.76
CA ASP A 289 11.67 4.66 17.12
C ASP A 289 11.04 3.52 17.96
N LEU A 290 10.29 2.60 17.33
CA LEU A 290 9.81 1.38 17.96
C LEU A 290 10.92 0.37 18.24
N VAL A 291 11.72 0.05 17.22
CA VAL A 291 12.82 -0.95 17.34
C VAL A 291 13.78 -0.55 18.45
N THR A 292 14.11 0.74 18.55
CA THR A 292 14.99 1.28 19.60
C THR A 292 14.32 1.44 20.97
N GLY A 293 13.01 1.18 21.10
CA GLY A 293 12.24 1.30 22.34
C GLY A 293 11.97 2.74 22.80
N LYS A 294 12.22 3.73 21.92
CA LYS A 294 11.98 5.16 22.18
C LYS A 294 10.48 5.46 22.29
N THR A 295 9.68 4.80 21.47
CA THR A 295 8.22 4.72 21.58
C THR A 295 7.79 3.29 21.88
N GLY A 296 6.60 3.10 22.48
CA GLY A 296 6.01 1.79 22.74
C GLY A 296 4.95 1.38 21.73
N ALA A 297 4.42 2.33 20.95
CA ALA A 297 3.46 2.06 19.87
C ALA A 297 3.48 3.18 18.82
N CYS A 298 3.05 2.86 17.61
CA CYS A 298 2.90 3.81 16.51
C CYS A 298 1.73 3.46 15.60
N LEU A 299 1.08 4.49 15.05
CA LEU A 299 0.10 4.35 13.98
C LEU A 299 0.80 4.03 12.66
N GLN A 300 0.52 2.88 12.06
CA GLN A 300 1.25 2.40 10.89
C GLN A 300 0.35 1.70 9.87
N TRP A 301 0.68 1.84 8.58
CA TRP A 301 0.20 0.96 7.53
C TRP A 301 0.76 -0.46 7.74
N SER A 302 -0.04 -1.48 7.44
CA SER A 302 0.33 -2.89 7.66
C SER A 302 1.61 -3.34 6.96
N GLY A 303 1.93 -2.86 5.75
CA GLY A 303 3.20 -3.20 5.09
C GLY A 303 4.42 -2.72 5.87
N ASP A 304 4.35 -1.49 6.38
CA ASP A 304 5.38 -0.96 7.27
C ASP A 304 5.40 -1.62 8.66
N ALA A 305 4.27 -2.16 9.11
CA ALA A 305 4.19 -2.96 10.32
C ALA A 305 4.99 -4.25 10.18
N VAL A 306 4.83 -4.95 9.05
CA VAL A 306 5.62 -6.15 8.71
C VAL A 306 7.10 -5.80 8.72
N PHE A 307 7.50 -4.74 8.03
CA PHE A 307 8.90 -4.27 8.02
C PHE A 307 9.43 -3.98 9.43
N SER A 308 8.62 -3.31 10.27
CA SER A 308 9.03 -2.97 11.64
C SER A 308 9.19 -4.20 12.52
N MET A 309 8.29 -5.18 12.41
CA MET A 309 8.39 -6.45 13.14
C MET A 309 9.62 -7.25 12.68
N ASP A 310 9.85 -7.32 11.37
CA ASP A 310 10.99 -8.01 10.78
C ASP A 310 12.32 -7.41 11.26
N GLN A 311 12.45 -6.09 11.27
CA GLN A 311 13.66 -5.40 11.76
C GLN A 311 13.84 -5.55 13.28
N ALA A 312 12.75 -5.52 14.04
CA ALA A 312 12.79 -5.68 15.49
C ALA A 312 13.20 -7.09 15.91
N ASP A 313 12.80 -8.12 15.15
CA ASP A 313 13.16 -9.51 15.39
C ASP A 313 14.69 -9.73 15.29
N GLU A 314 15.40 -8.99 14.43
CA GLU A 314 16.87 -9.02 14.35
C GLU A 314 17.55 -8.54 15.65
N ASP A 315 16.90 -7.62 16.34
CA ASP A 315 17.34 -7.07 17.64
C ASP A 315 16.72 -7.82 18.83
N GLY A 316 15.96 -8.89 18.59
CA GLY A 316 15.30 -9.70 19.62
C GLY A 316 14.13 -9.01 20.32
N VAL A 317 13.52 -8.01 19.68
CA VAL A 317 12.36 -7.27 20.19
C VAL A 317 11.10 -7.76 19.48
N ALA A 318 10.25 -8.50 20.21
CA ALA A 318 8.98 -8.96 19.66
C ALA A 318 7.95 -7.83 19.64
N LEU A 319 7.61 -7.34 18.44
CA LEU A 319 6.50 -6.40 18.23
C LEU A 319 5.22 -7.11 17.80
N SER A 320 4.08 -6.47 18.02
CA SER A 320 2.74 -6.94 17.60
C SER A 320 2.04 -5.86 16.77
N TYR A 321 1.08 -6.28 15.97
CA TYR A 321 0.20 -5.44 15.18
C TYR A 321 -1.26 -5.60 15.60
N ALA A 322 -1.99 -4.49 15.74
CA ALA A 322 -3.41 -4.45 16.04
C ALA A 322 -4.15 -3.63 14.99
N VAL A 323 -5.31 -4.13 14.54
CA VAL A 323 -6.27 -3.37 13.74
C VAL A 323 -7.37 -2.89 14.69
N PRO A 324 -7.46 -1.58 15.02
CA PRO A 324 -8.35 -1.10 16.07
C PRO A 324 -9.82 -1.50 15.88
N GLU A 325 -10.46 -2.01 16.93
CA GLU A 325 -11.86 -2.45 16.99
C GLU A 325 -12.85 -1.34 16.60
N GLY A 326 -14.08 -1.75 16.25
CA GLY A 326 -15.12 -0.85 15.77
C GLY A 326 -14.96 -0.45 14.30
N ALA A 327 -13.80 0.10 13.93
CA ALA A 327 -13.50 0.43 12.53
C ALA A 327 -11.99 0.60 12.27
N SER A 328 -11.49 0.21 11.10
CA SER A 328 -10.17 0.65 10.61
C SER A 328 -10.16 0.99 9.13
N ASN A 329 -9.08 1.62 8.63
CA ASN A 329 -8.94 1.95 7.22
C ASN A 329 -8.44 0.74 6.43
N LEU A 330 -9.12 0.42 5.32
CA LEU A 330 -8.67 -0.49 4.27
C LEU A 330 -8.13 0.36 3.11
N TRP A 331 -6.84 0.25 2.81
CA TRP A 331 -6.20 1.02 1.76
C TRP A 331 -5.78 0.14 0.59
N PHE A 332 -5.72 0.75 -0.60
CA PHE A 332 -5.26 0.11 -1.83
C PHE A 332 -4.41 1.09 -2.63
N ASP A 333 -3.28 0.63 -3.14
CA ASP A 333 -2.57 1.29 -4.22
C ASP A 333 -2.85 0.57 -5.53
N GLY A 334 -3.04 1.32 -6.61
CA GLY A 334 -3.44 0.73 -7.89
C GLY A 334 -2.88 1.44 -9.10
N TRP A 335 -2.48 0.66 -10.09
CA TRP A 335 -1.99 1.14 -11.38
C TRP A 335 -3.14 1.73 -12.20
N VAL A 336 -3.01 3.00 -12.58
CA VAL A 336 -3.96 3.72 -13.42
C VAL A 336 -3.26 4.38 -14.60
N MET A 337 -3.94 4.36 -15.75
CA MET A 337 -3.44 4.99 -16.98
C MET A 337 -3.88 6.44 -17.09
N MET A 338 -2.92 7.33 -17.32
CA MET A 338 -3.16 8.76 -17.42
C MET A 338 -3.53 9.17 -18.85
N LYS A 339 -4.65 9.89 -18.98
CA LYS A 339 -5.18 10.35 -20.28
C LYS A 339 -4.19 11.20 -21.06
N ASP A 340 -3.51 12.11 -20.37
CA ASP A 340 -2.54 13.03 -20.99
C ASP A 340 -1.22 12.36 -21.38
N GLY A 341 -0.91 11.19 -20.81
CA GLY A 341 0.25 10.38 -21.21
C GLY A 341 -0.07 9.40 -22.33
N ILE A 342 -1.14 8.61 -22.15
CA ILE A 342 -1.59 7.62 -23.15
C ILE A 342 -2.00 8.31 -24.46
N ARG A 343 -2.71 9.44 -24.41
CA ARG A 343 -3.12 10.23 -25.60
C ARG A 343 -3.76 9.41 -26.73
N GLN A 344 -4.54 8.39 -26.38
CA GLN A 344 -5.17 7.44 -27.31
C GLN A 344 -4.16 6.63 -28.17
N ASP A 345 -2.89 6.61 -27.80
CA ASP A 345 -1.89 5.76 -28.44
C ASP A 345 -2.06 4.30 -27.99
N LYS A 346 -2.59 3.47 -28.89
CA LYS A 346 -2.84 2.06 -28.63
C LYS A 346 -1.58 1.26 -28.28
N LYS A 347 -0.42 1.62 -28.83
CA LYS A 347 0.83 0.91 -28.52
C LYS A 347 1.28 1.23 -27.11
N LYS A 348 1.13 2.49 -26.70
CA LYS A 348 1.44 2.92 -25.34
C LYS A 348 0.45 2.36 -24.32
N GLN A 349 -0.84 2.33 -24.65
CA GLN A 349 -1.85 1.67 -23.82
C GLN A 349 -1.53 0.19 -23.63
N GLN A 350 -1.23 -0.53 -24.71
CA GLN A 350 -0.80 -1.93 -24.63
C GLN A 350 0.46 -2.10 -23.78
N ALA A 351 1.45 -1.22 -23.93
CA ALA A 351 2.67 -1.28 -23.10
C ALA A 351 2.34 -1.07 -21.61
N ALA A 352 1.51 -0.08 -21.28
CA ALA A 352 1.09 0.17 -19.90
C ALA A 352 0.33 -1.02 -19.28
N GLU A 353 -0.64 -1.58 -20.01
CA GLU A 353 -1.40 -2.78 -19.58
C GLU A 353 -0.49 -4.00 -19.46
N ALA A 354 0.44 -4.21 -20.40
CA ALA A 354 1.41 -5.29 -20.33
C ALA A 354 2.39 -5.13 -19.16
N PHE A 355 2.68 -3.90 -18.71
CA PHE A 355 3.48 -3.67 -17.50
C PHE A 355 2.73 -4.16 -16.27
N ILE A 356 1.44 -3.82 -16.15
CA ILE A 356 0.55 -4.28 -15.07
C ILE A 356 0.50 -5.80 -15.03
N ASP A 357 0.34 -6.45 -16.19
CA ASP A 357 0.33 -7.91 -16.27
C ASP A 357 1.69 -8.51 -15.88
N PHE A 358 2.79 -7.96 -16.38
CA PHE A 358 4.13 -8.47 -16.09
C PHE A 358 4.42 -8.48 -14.59
N ILE A 359 4.17 -7.37 -13.88
CA ILE A 359 4.40 -7.29 -12.44
C ILE A 359 3.42 -8.16 -11.64
N SER A 360 2.27 -8.51 -12.23
CA SER A 360 1.27 -9.41 -11.62
C SER A 360 1.59 -10.90 -11.83
N ARG A 361 2.67 -11.23 -12.54
CA ARG A 361 3.14 -12.61 -12.67
C ARG A 361 3.54 -13.15 -11.28
N PRO A 362 3.12 -14.35 -10.86
CA PRO A 362 3.29 -14.82 -9.48
C PRO A 362 4.72 -14.74 -8.90
N ASP A 363 5.74 -15.09 -9.68
CA ASP A 363 7.15 -14.96 -9.28
C ASP A 363 7.58 -13.49 -9.12
N ASN A 364 7.12 -12.58 -10.00
CA ASN A 364 7.37 -11.15 -9.87
C ASN A 364 6.63 -10.55 -8.66
N VAL A 365 5.43 -11.03 -8.37
CA VAL A 365 4.66 -10.63 -7.18
C VAL A 365 5.43 -11.02 -5.91
N ILE A 366 5.85 -12.28 -5.79
CA ILE A 366 6.63 -12.77 -4.64
C ILE A 366 7.93 -12.00 -4.50
N ARG A 367 8.66 -11.84 -5.61
CA ARG A 367 9.90 -11.06 -5.67
C ARG A 367 9.70 -9.66 -5.12
N ASN A 368 8.62 -9.00 -5.54
CA ASN A 368 8.34 -7.64 -5.11
C ASN A 368 7.92 -7.58 -3.64
N MET A 369 6.98 -8.44 -3.21
CA MET A 369 6.56 -8.53 -1.80
C MET A 369 7.75 -8.80 -0.87
N TYR A 370 8.67 -9.68 -1.29
CA TYR A 370 9.91 -9.95 -0.58
C TYR A 370 10.78 -8.70 -0.45
N TYR A 371 10.93 -7.91 -1.52
CA TYR A 371 11.75 -6.71 -1.52
C TYR A 371 11.15 -5.57 -0.67
N ILE A 372 9.85 -5.30 -0.80
CA ILE A 372 9.22 -4.11 -0.20
C ILE A 372 8.53 -4.37 1.14
N GLY A 373 8.16 -5.61 1.46
CA GLY A 373 7.47 -5.94 2.72
C GLY A 373 5.95 -5.72 2.73
N TYR A 374 5.36 -5.30 1.61
CA TYR A 374 3.92 -5.06 1.47
C TYR A 374 3.20 -6.25 0.84
N THR A 375 1.89 -6.32 1.09
CA THR A 375 1.01 -7.38 0.56
C THR A 375 0.47 -7.01 -0.81
N SER A 376 0.69 -7.89 -1.79
CA SER A 376 0.12 -7.71 -3.13
C SER A 376 -1.39 -7.95 -3.15
N CYS A 377 -2.08 -7.30 -4.10
CA CYS A 377 -3.47 -7.55 -4.46
C CYS A 377 -3.68 -8.87 -5.24
N ILE A 378 -2.61 -9.55 -5.63
CA ILE A 378 -2.61 -10.77 -6.44
C ILE A 378 -2.58 -11.99 -5.52
N SER A 379 -3.55 -12.90 -5.67
CA SER A 379 -3.59 -14.20 -5.02
C SER A 379 -2.98 -15.33 -5.83
N GLY A 380 -2.80 -15.14 -7.14
CA GLY A 380 -2.25 -16.13 -8.06
C GLY A 380 -3.31 -16.88 -8.85
N GLY A 381 -4.59 -16.79 -8.44
CA GLY A 381 -5.70 -17.48 -9.10
C GLY A 381 -5.51 -18.99 -9.04
N ASP A 382 -5.37 -19.62 -10.20
CA ASP A 382 -5.10 -21.06 -10.31
C ASP A 382 -3.62 -21.44 -10.07
N ASP A 383 -2.72 -20.45 -9.99
CA ASP A 383 -1.30 -20.66 -9.71
C ASP A 383 -1.05 -20.64 -8.19
N PRO A 384 -0.62 -21.77 -7.58
CA PRO A 384 -0.46 -21.87 -6.13
C PRO A 384 0.75 -21.11 -5.60
N LEU A 385 1.64 -20.61 -6.45
CA LEU A 385 2.97 -20.13 -6.05
C LEU A 385 2.93 -19.04 -4.95
N ILE A 386 1.94 -18.15 -4.98
CA ILE A 386 1.79 -17.08 -3.97
C ILE A 386 1.31 -17.67 -2.63
N TYR A 387 0.41 -18.66 -2.67
CA TYR A 387 0.00 -19.38 -1.46
C TYR A 387 1.15 -20.23 -0.91
N ASP A 388 1.93 -20.89 -1.76
CA ASP A 388 3.12 -21.64 -1.35
C ASP A 388 4.17 -20.71 -0.72
N TYR A 389 4.34 -19.49 -1.22
CA TYR A 389 5.17 -18.47 -0.59
C TYR A 389 4.63 -18.02 0.78
N LEU A 390 3.31 -17.91 0.94
CA LEU A 390 2.70 -17.63 2.24
C LEU A 390 3.02 -18.75 3.25
N MET A 391 2.82 -20.01 2.83
CA MET A 391 3.14 -21.20 3.61
C MET A 391 4.62 -21.24 3.99
N TYR A 392 5.50 -21.00 3.03
CA TYR A 392 6.95 -20.94 3.25
C TYR A 392 7.36 -19.97 4.36
N ASN A 393 6.64 -18.84 4.50
CA ASN A 393 6.94 -17.82 5.50
C ASN A 393 6.34 -18.10 6.88
N TYR A 394 5.14 -18.68 6.95
CA TYR A 394 4.33 -18.68 8.19
C TYR A 394 3.78 -20.04 8.63
N ALA A 395 3.85 -21.07 7.78
CA ALA A 395 3.40 -22.40 8.20
C ALA A 395 4.23 -22.87 9.39
N ALA A 396 3.54 -23.46 10.37
CA ALA A 396 4.20 -24.02 11.55
C ALA A 396 5.09 -25.21 11.14
N ASP A 397 6.30 -25.28 11.70
CA ASP A 397 7.14 -26.46 11.58
C ASP A 397 6.49 -27.65 12.32
N GLU A 398 6.83 -28.89 11.94
CA GLU A 398 6.20 -30.11 12.49
C GLU A 398 6.32 -30.27 14.02
N ASP A 399 7.33 -29.64 14.64
CA ASP A 399 7.59 -29.69 16.08
C ASP A 399 7.04 -28.49 16.87
N GLU A 400 6.45 -27.51 16.18
CA GLU A 400 5.75 -26.38 16.82
C GLU A 400 4.48 -26.88 17.53
N LYS A 401 4.32 -26.50 18.79
CA LYS A 401 3.26 -27.04 19.66
C LYS A 401 2.12 -26.07 19.88
N ASP A 402 2.40 -24.76 19.82
CA ASP A 402 1.38 -23.73 20.02
C ASP A 402 0.98 -23.16 18.65
N THR A 403 0.10 -23.89 17.98
CA THR A 403 -0.39 -23.55 16.65
C THR A 403 -1.87 -23.23 16.64
N VAL A 404 -2.30 -22.42 15.68
CA VAL A 404 -3.70 -22.16 15.36
C VAL A 404 -3.94 -22.39 13.87
N ASP A 405 -5.14 -22.83 13.51
CA ASP A 405 -5.57 -22.88 12.11
C ASP A 405 -5.91 -21.45 11.66
N TYR A 406 -5.24 -20.97 10.61
CA TYR A 406 -5.41 -19.62 10.08
C TYR A 406 -6.00 -19.68 8.68
N ASP A 407 -7.17 -19.06 8.49
CA ASP A 407 -7.94 -19.09 7.24
C ASP A 407 -7.70 -17.82 6.40
N VAL A 408 -7.14 -18.00 5.21
CA VAL A 408 -6.96 -16.94 4.20
C VAL A 408 -7.79 -17.18 2.93
N SER A 409 -8.79 -18.06 3.00
CA SER A 409 -9.61 -18.48 1.85
C SER A 409 -10.30 -17.30 1.17
N TYR A 410 -10.69 -16.26 1.91
CA TYR A 410 -11.27 -15.04 1.33
C TYR A 410 -10.41 -14.43 0.22
N PHE A 411 -9.09 -14.55 0.37
CA PHE A 411 -8.11 -13.94 -0.53
C PHE A 411 -7.78 -14.86 -1.71
N PHE A 412 -7.64 -16.17 -1.46
CA PHE A 412 -7.12 -17.16 -2.42
C PHE A 412 -8.16 -18.04 -3.11
N ARG A 413 -9.41 -18.06 -2.63
CA ARG A 413 -10.49 -18.83 -3.29
C ARG A 413 -10.64 -18.45 -4.76
N ASP A 414 -11.13 -19.39 -5.56
CA ASP A 414 -11.45 -19.12 -6.95
C ASP A 414 -12.66 -18.18 -7.09
N THR A 415 -12.97 -17.80 -8.32
CA THR A 415 -14.10 -16.91 -8.62
C THR A 415 -15.48 -17.51 -8.32
N GLU A 416 -15.57 -18.83 -8.15
CA GLU A 416 -16.77 -19.55 -7.70
C GLU A 416 -16.84 -19.70 -6.17
N GLY A 417 -15.85 -19.16 -5.46
CA GLY A 417 -15.73 -19.23 -4.00
C GLY A 417 -15.27 -20.60 -3.49
N LYS A 418 -14.66 -21.44 -4.34
CA LYS A 418 -14.12 -22.75 -3.96
C LYS A 418 -12.63 -22.64 -3.63
N GLY A 419 -12.18 -23.57 -2.79
CA GLY A 419 -10.81 -23.62 -2.26
C GLY A 419 -10.83 -23.37 -0.76
N ASN A 420 -10.13 -24.24 -0.02
CA ASN A 420 -9.90 -24.08 1.41
C ASN A 420 -8.41 -23.81 1.59
N TYR A 421 -8.09 -22.58 1.98
CA TYR A 421 -6.73 -22.11 2.21
C TYR A 421 -6.53 -21.83 3.69
N THR A 422 -6.70 -22.88 4.49
CA THR A 422 -6.47 -22.89 5.93
C THR A 422 -5.23 -23.71 6.23
N PHE A 423 -4.34 -23.19 7.07
CA PHE A 423 -3.13 -23.90 7.47
C PHE A 423 -2.73 -23.56 8.90
N ALA A 424 -1.99 -24.47 9.54
CA ALA A 424 -1.49 -24.28 10.89
C ALA A 424 -0.33 -23.29 10.90
N VAL A 425 -0.40 -22.30 11.79
CA VAL A 425 0.63 -21.27 11.99
C VAL A 425 1.00 -21.17 13.47
N PRO A 426 2.23 -20.73 13.82
CA PRO A 426 2.55 -20.40 15.20
C PRO A 426 1.56 -19.38 15.75
N LYS A 427 1.04 -19.60 16.96
CA LYS A 427 -0.05 -18.80 17.53
C LYS A 427 0.23 -17.29 17.58
N GLU A 428 1.48 -16.90 17.75
CA GLU A 428 1.88 -15.49 17.71
C GLU A 428 1.50 -14.78 16.39
N GLN A 429 1.35 -15.52 15.29
CA GLN A 429 0.98 -14.98 13.99
C GLN A 429 -0.44 -14.39 13.95
N GLU A 430 -1.30 -14.69 14.93
CA GLU A 430 -2.59 -14.01 15.14
C GLU A 430 -2.45 -12.49 15.40
N LYS A 431 -1.24 -12.02 15.73
CA LYS A 431 -0.96 -10.60 16.02
C LYS A 431 0.33 -10.09 15.39
N ARG A 432 0.92 -10.85 14.46
CA ARG A 432 2.22 -10.53 13.87
C ARG A 432 2.15 -10.37 12.35
N GLN A 433 3.24 -10.64 11.63
CA GLN A 433 3.37 -10.37 10.20
C GLN A 433 2.23 -10.96 9.37
N LEU A 434 1.80 -12.20 9.65
CA LEU A 434 0.68 -12.81 8.93
C LEU A 434 -0.62 -12.02 9.14
N PHE A 435 -0.96 -11.70 10.38
CA PHE A 435 -2.14 -10.89 10.71
C PHE A 435 -2.10 -9.49 10.07
N ALA A 436 -0.92 -8.86 10.02
CA ALA A 436 -0.77 -7.58 9.34
C ALA A 436 -1.01 -7.68 7.83
N GLN A 437 -0.52 -8.75 7.17
CA GLN A 437 -0.64 -8.91 5.73
C GLN A 437 -2.01 -9.44 5.28
N TYR A 438 -2.55 -10.42 6.00
CA TYR A 438 -3.77 -11.15 5.69
C TYR A 438 -4.67 -11.24 6.93
N PRO A 439 -5.22 -10.10 7.41
CA PRO A 439 -6.10 -10.11 8.57
C PRO A 439 -7.35 -10.97 8.31
N PRO A 440 -7.91 -11.63 9.33
CA PRO A 440 -9.07 -12.50 9.15
C PRO A 440 -10.33 -11.74 8.67
N GLU A 441 -11.31 -12.46 8.09
CA GLU A 441 -12.50 -11.85 7.49
C GLU A 441 -13.29 -10.96 8.47
N ASP A 442 -13.41 -11.34 9.74
CA ASP A 442 -14.13 -10.55 10.76
C ASP A 442 -13.46 -9.19 11.05
N VAL A 443 -12.12 -9.12 10.94
CA VAL A 443 -11.38 -7.86 10.98
C VAL A 443 -11.64 -7.04 9.72
N LEU A 444 -11.70 -7.67 8.55
CA LEU A 444 -11.93 -7.01 7.26
C LEU A 444 -13.37 -6.50 7.08
N GLU A 445 -14.35 -7.13 7.71
CA GLU A 445 -15.76 -6.71 7.69
C GLU A 445 -15.96 -5.32 8.31
N ARG A 446 -15.14 -4.97 9.31
CA ARG A 446 -15.13 -3.66 9.98
C ARG A 446 -14.11 -2.68 9.42
N CYS A 447 -13.45 -2.99 8.30
CA CYS A 447 -12.56 -2.06 7.64
C CYS A 447 -13.27 -1.28 6.53
N VAL A 448 -13.00 0.02 6.44
CA VAL A 448 -13.63 0.97 5.49
C VAL A 448 -12.58 1.58 4.60
N VAL A 449 -12.90 1.72 3.32
CA VAL A 449 -12.08 2.51 2.40
C VAL A 449 -12.40 3.99 2.52
N MET A 450 -11.38 4.80 2.74
CA MET A 450 -11.56 6.25 2.86
C MET A 450 -11.81 6.90 1.49
N LYS A 451 -12.95 7.58 1.32
CA LYS A 451 -13.37 8.23 0.07
C LYS A 451 -12.60 9.52 -0.20
N CYS A 452 -12.44 9.88 -1.48
CA CYS A 452 -11.87 11.18 -1.80
C CYS A 452 -12.76 12.30 -1.27
N PHE A 453 -12.18 13.33 -0.68
CA PHE A 453 -12.93 14.48 -0.21
C PHE A 453 -13.40 15.33 -1.39
N ASP A 454 -14.61 15.89 -1.29
CA ASP A 454 -15.06 16.93 -2.20
C ASP A 454 -14.28 18.24 -1.97
N GLN A 455 -14.54 19.25 -2.79
CA GLN A 455 -13.82 20.52 -2.72
C GLN A 455 -14.02 21.26 -1.39
N GLU A 456 -15.23 21.23 -0.82
CA GLU A 456 -15.55 21.94 0.43
C GLU A 456 -14.91 21.22 1.62
N ALA A 457 -15.05 19.89 1.68
CA ALA A 457 -14.41 19.03 2.66
C ALA A 457 -12.89 19.19 2.63
N ASN A 458 -12.27 19.18 1.44
CA ASN A 458 -10.82 19.40 1.29
C ASN A 458 -10.37 20.73 1.89
N GLN A 459 -11.07 21.83 1.60
CA GLN A 459 -10.71 23.15 2.14
C GLN A 459 -10.80 23.17 3.66
N ARG A 460 -11.89 22.64 4.21
CA ARG A 460 -12.14 22.59 5.66
C ARG A 460 -11.11 21.74 6.39
N ILE A 461 -10.87 20.52 5.91
CA ILE A 461 -9.93 19.57 6.50
C ILE A 461 -8.48 20.07 6.35
N SER A 462 -8.13 20.73 5.24
CA SER A 462 -6.81 21.34 5.07
C SER A 462 -6.57 22.48 6.07
N GLN A 463 -7.59 23.31 6.32
CA GLN A 463 -7.52 24.36 7.33
C GLN A 463 -7.38 23.76 8.74
N MET A 464 -8.17 22.74 9.07
CA MET A 464 -8.05 21.99 10.31
C MET A 464 -6.64 21.43 10.49
N TRP A 465 -6.08 20.77 9.47
CA TRP A 465 -4.73 20.22 9.54
C TRP A 465 -3.66 21.29 9.74
N THR A 466 -3.83 22.45 9.11
CA THR A 466 -2.96 23.61 9.34
C THR A 466 -2.98 24.02 10.82
N ASN A 467 -4.14 24.04 11.46
CA ASN A 467 -4.27 24.32 12.90
C ASN A 467 -3.58 23.27 13.78
N ILE A 468 -3.61 21.99 13.37
CA ILE A 468 -2.93 20.88 14.07
C ILE A 468 -1.41 20.96 13.89
N ARG A 469 -0.91 21.38 12.72
CA ARG A 469 0.53 21.50 12.47
C ARG A 469 1.13 22.75 13.10
N CYS A 470 0.36 23.83 13.20
CA CYS A 470 0.80 25.08 13.79
C CYS A 470 0.84 25.00 15.33
N TYR A 471 1.91 25.56 15.91
CA TYR A 471 2.06 25.70 17.35
C TYR A 471 1.04 26.75 17.85
N ARG A 472 0.07 26.35 18.66
CA ARG A 472 -0.76 27.32 19.39
C ARG A 472 0.07 27.87 20.53
N PHE A 473 0.22 29.19 20.60
CA PHE A 473 1.04 29.79 21.64
C PHE A 473 0.36 29.66 23.01
N PRO A 474 1.12 29.52 24.11
CA PRO A 474 0.57 29.29 25.44
C PRO A 474 -0.44 30.33 25.95
N TRP A 475 -0.49 31.52 25.33
CA TRP A 475 -1.40 32.61 25.69
C TRP A 475 -2.72 32.61 24.90
N GLU A 476 -2.96 31.62 24.04
CA GLU A 476 -4.20 31.46 23.27
C GLU A 476 -5.20 30.47 23.92
N LYS A 477 -4.87 29.91 25.09
CA LYS A 477 -5.74 29.01 25.88
C LYS A 477 -6.54 29.74 26.95
#